data_AF-A0A100WPY4-F1
#
_entry.id   AF-A0A100WPY4-F1
#
_cell.length_a   1.000
_cell.length_b   1.000
_cell.length_c   1.000
_cell.angle_alpha   90.00
_cell.angle_beta   90.00
_cell.angle_gamma   90.00
#
_symmetry.space_group_name_H-M   'P 1'
#
loop_
_entity.id
_entity.type
_entity.pdbx_description
1 polymer ?
#
loop_
_entity_poly.entity_id
_entity_poly.type
_entity_poly.pdbx_seq_one_letter_code
_entity_poly.pdbx_strand_id
1 'polypeptide(L)'
;MLNPDDSELLDIADLPEYAGIGVDARIRELVGSAFTAKEVARGLSVSASSVHRRRRHRALWGINHARTWRFPAAQFVVADGRPVRQVPGLEVVLKELPADLHPLSIDGFLHTPQPDLLVRDKLVSPLDWLRAGRPTRSVLTCAAALDWYG
;
A
#
# COMPACT_ATOMS: atom_id res chain seq x y z
N MET A 1 -7.91 22.06 53.48
CA MET A 1 -8.97 21.21 52.89
C MET A 1 -8.65 21.11 51.41
N LEU A 2 -7.92 20.06 51.03
CA LEU A 2 -7.42 19.83 49.68
C LEU A 2 -8.45 18.99 48.90
N ASN A 3 -8.46 19.16 47.57
CA ASN A 3 -9.35 18.56 46.56
C ASN A 3 -9.86 17.15 46.87
N PRO A 4 -11.15 16.86 46.60
CA PRO A 4 -11.60 15.50 46.41
C PRO A 4 -11.24 15.05 44.98
N ASP A 5 -10.36 14.06 44.96
CA ASP A 5 -10.50 12.84 44.16
C ASP A 5 -10.16 12.93 42.66
N ASP A 6 -8.91 12.52 42.39
CA ASP A 6 -8.55 11.50 41.40
C ASP A 6 -8.80 11.83 39.92
N SER A 7 -7.95 12.71 39.40
CA SER A 7 -7.62 12.77 37.98
C SER A 7 -6.17 12.32 37.72
N GLU A 8 -5.75 11.27 38.42
CA GLU A 8 -4.54 10.50 38.12
C GLU A 8 -4.94 9.11 37.61
N LEU A 9 -4.30 8.71 36.50
CA LEU A 9 -4.43 7.46 35.75
C LEU A 9 -5.65 7.28 34.82
N LEU A 10 -5.53 7.84 33.62
CA LEU A 10 -5.72 7.01 32.42
C LEU A 10 -4.36 6.85 31.71
N ASP A 11 -3.59 5.91 32.24
CA ASP A 11 -2.44 5.29 31.58
C ASP A 11 -2.91 4.62 30.28
N ILE A 12 -2.59 5.22 29.12
CA ILE A 12 -2.03 4.68 27.86
C ILE A 12 -2.40 3.25 27.34
N ALA A 13 -3.27 2.44 27.96
CA ALA A 13 -3.40 1.01 27.64
C ALA A 13 -4.64 0.59 26.83
N ASP A 14 -5.55 1.51 26.47
CA ASP A 14 -6.83 1.17 25.84
C ASP A 14 -6.83 1.22 24.30
N LEU A 15 -5.81 0.63 23.67
CA LEU A 15 -5.98 0.09 22.32
C LEU A 15 -6.31 -1.40 22.47
N PRO A 16 -7.49 -1.88 22.02
CA PRO A 16 -7.87 -3.28 22.22
C PRO A 16 -6.85 -4.20 21.54
N GLU A 17 -6.26 -5.08 22.34
CA GLU A 17 -5.23 -6.08 21.99
C GLU A 17 -5.57 -6.95 20.76
N TYR A 18 -6.84 -6.98 20.35
CA TYR A 18 -7.37 -7.69 19.18
C TYR A 18 -7.17 -6.95 17.84
N ALA A 19 -7.03 -5.62 17.83
CA ALA A 19 -6.77 -4.86 16.60
C ALA A 19 -5.37 -5.17 16.04
N GLY A 20 -4.39 -5.40 16.91
CA GLY A 20 -3.02 -5.79 16.55
C GLY A 20 -2.97 -7.15 15.83
N ILE A 21 -3.69 -8.16 16.32
CA ILE A 21 -3.69 -9.51 15.74
C ILE A 21 -4.22 -9.51 14.30
N GLY A 22 -5.28 -8.75 14.04
CA GLY A 22 -5.86 -8.62 12.70
C GLY A 22 -4.94 -7.87 11.73
N VAL A 23 -4.32 -6.77 12.20
CA VAL A 23 -3.34 -6.00 11.41
C VAL A 23 -2.11 -6.85 11.08
N ASP A 24 -1.59 -7.62 12.04
CA ASP A 24 -0.44 -8.51 11.85
C ASP A 24 -0.73 -9.67 10.90
N ALA A 25 -1.94 -10.22 10.94
CA ALA A 25 -2.37 -11.23 9.99
C ALA A 25 -2.40 -10.68 8.56
N ARG A 26 -3.00 -9.50 8.35
CA ARG A 26 -3.05 -8.87 7.03
C ARG A 26 -1.68 -8.44 6.52
N ILE A 27 -0.81 -7.93 7.39
CA ILE A 27 0.58 -7.63 7.01
C ILE A 27 1.33 -8.91 6.61
N ARG A 28 1.16 -10.02 7.34
CA ARG A 28 1.77 -11.31 6.97
C ARG A 28 1.27 -11.82 5.62
N GLU A 29 -0.03 -11.72 5.35
CA GLU A 29 -0.59 -12.10 4.05
C GLU A 29 -0.03 -11.23 2.92
N LEU A 30 -0.03 -9.92 3.11
CA LEU A 30 0.49 -8.96 2.13
C LEU A 30 1.99 -9.21 1.86
N VAL A 31 2.78 -9.47 2.90
CA VAL A 31 4.20 -9.83 2.78
C VAL A 31 4.38 -11.22 2.18
N GLY A 32 3.51 -12.18 2.48
CA GLY A 32 3.54 -13.55 1.96
C GLY A 32 3.34 -13.60 0.44
N SER A 33 2.54 -12.69 -0.10
CA SER A 33 2.39 -12.51 -1.56
C SER A 33 3.50 -11.69 -2.22
N ALA A 34 4.37 -11.03 -1.43
CA ALA A 34 5.32 -10.04 -1.93
C ALA A 34 6.63 -10.65 -2.44
N PHE A 35 7.18 -10.04 -3.49
CA PHE A 35 8.48 -10.41 -4.05
C PHE A 35 9.64 -9.79 -3.27
N THR A 36 10.80 -10.43 -3.33
CA THR A 36 12.08 -9.85 -2.91
C THR A 36 12.63 -8.89 -3.95
N ALA A 37 13.57 -8.02 -3.54
CA ALA A 37 14.28 -7.15 -4.48
C ALA A 37 14.98 -7.93 -5.62
N LYS A 38 15.48 -9.14 -5.33
CA LYS A 38 16.15 -10.01 -6.31
C LYS A 38 15.17 -10.57 -7.34
N GLU A 39 13.96 -10.97 -6.91
CA GLU A 39 12.91 -11.46 -7.81
C GLU A 39 12.36 -10.34 -8.68
N VAL A 40 12.13 -9.15 -8.10
CA VAL A 40 11.71 -7.96 -8.86
C VAL A 40 12.77 -7.57 -9.89
N ALA A 41 14.05 -7.54 -9.50
CA ALA A 41 15.16 -7.24 -10.40
C ALA A 41 15.20 -8.22 -11.58
N ARG A 42 15.08 -9.52 -11.30
CA ARG A 42 15.06 -10.57 -12.33
C ARG A 42 13.85 -10.47 -13.25
N GLY A 43 12.65 -10.29 -12.68
CA GLY A 43 11.41 -10.23 -13.46
C GLY A 43 11.34 -9.00 -14.36
N LEU A 44 11.77 -7.83 -13.85
CA LEU A 44 11.79 -6.59 -14.62
C LEU A 44 13.03 -6.42 -15.50
N SER A 45 13.96 -7.38 -15.49
CA SER A 45 15.26 -7.30 -16.18
C SER A 45 16.07 -6.05 -15.84
N VAL A 46 16.14 -5.69 -14.55
CA VAL A 46 16.89 -4.54 -14.02
C VAL A 46 17.85 -4.96 -12.90
N SER A 47 18.75 -4.06 -12.49
CA SER A 47 19.62 -4.31 -11.33
C SER A 47 18.90 -4.16 -9.99
N ALA A 48 19.36 -4.87 -8.95
CA ALA A 48 18.86 -4.69 -7.58
C ALA A 48 19.01 -3.24 -7.10
N SER A 49 20.10 -2.56 -7.46
CA SER A 49 20.30 -1.13 -7.18
C SER A 49 19.19 -0.26 -7.80
N SER A 50 18.70 -0.62 -8.99
CA SER A 50 17.59 0.09 -9.63
C SER A 50 16.27 -0.13 -8.88
N VAL A 51 16.01 -1.34 -8.37
CA VAL A 51 14.85 -1.64 -7.53
C VAL A 51 14.89 -0.81 -6.24
N HIS A 52 16.01 -0.81 -5.52
CA HIS A 52 16.17 0.00 -4.30
C HIS A 52 16.05 1.50 -4.57
N ARG A 53 16.60 1.99 -5.68
CA ARG A 53 16.46 3.39 -6.11
C ARG A 53 15.00 3.73 -6.38
N ARG A 54 14.27 2.92 -7.14
CA ARG A 54 12.83 3.13 -7.39
C ARG A 54 12.01 3.14 -6.10
N ARG A 55 12.31 2.25 -5.15
CA ARG A 55 11.71 2.29 -3.81
C ARG A 55 12.01 3.59 -3.07
N ARG A 56 13.26 4.08 -3.12
CA ARG A 56 13.65 5.37 -2.50
C ARG A 56 12.92 6.56 -3.10
N HIS A 57 12.66 6.55 -4.40
CA HIS A 57 11.85 7.57 -5.07
C HIS A 57 10.35 7.27 -5.05
N ARG A 58 9.89 6.33 -4.20
CA ARG A 58 8.48 5.94 -4.05
C ARG A 58 7.81 5.51 -5.36
N ALA A 59 8.61 5.11 -6.35
CA ALA A 59 8.13 4.57 -7.61
C ALA A 59 7.82 3.08 -7.52
N LEU A 60 8.40 2.38 -6.54
CA LEU A 60 7.99 1.02 -6.15
C LEU A 60 7.58 1.03 -4.69
N TRP A 61 6.49 0.35 -4.40
CA TRP A 61 6.01 0.17 -3.04
C TRP A 61 6.76 -1.00 -2.39
N GLY A 62 7.40 -0.71 -1.26
CA GLY A 62 8.15 -1.69 -0.49
C GLY A 62 7.74 -1.65 0.98
N ILE A 63 7.52 -2.83 1.56
CA ILE A 63 7.24 -3.05 2.97
C ILE A 63 8.52 -3.52 3.63
N ASN A 64 8.92 -2.90 4.74
CA ASN A 64 10.00 -3.42 5.55
C ASN A 64 9.44 -4.49 6.48
N HIS A 65 9.88 -5.74 6.30
CA HIS A 65 9.48 -6.84 7.16
C HIS A 65 10.72 -7.66 7.53
N ALA A 66 10.97 -7.84 8.83
CA ALA A 66 12.15 -8.55 9.36
C ALA A 66 13.48 -8.06 8.73
N ARG A 67 13.69 -6.73 8.69
CA ARG A 67 14.88 -6.07 8.11
C ARG A 67 15.08 -6.28 6.60
N THR A 68 14.10 -6.87 5.92
CA THR A 68 14.14 -7.14 4.48
C THR A 68 13.03 -6.36 3.77
N TRP A 69 13.35 -5.77 2.62
CA TRP A 69 12.35 -5.13 1.77
C TRP A 69 11.57 -6.16 0.96
N ARG A 70 10.25 -6.10 1.06
CA ARG A 70 9.28 -6.92 0.36
C ARG A 70 8.44 -6.02 -0.54
N PHE A 71 8.21 -6.45 -1.77
CA PHE A 71 7.52 -5.68 -2.81
C PHE A 71 6.19 -6.37 -3.12
N PRO A 72 5.06 -5.87 -2.60
CA PRO A 72 3.76 -6.51 -2.77
C PRO A 72 3.46 -6.85 -4.23
N ALA A 73 2.97 -8.07 -4.48
CA ALA A 73 2.70 -8.56 -5.85
C ALA A 73 1.63 -7.73 -6.57
N ALA A 74 0.71 -7.13 -5.82
CA ALA A 74 -0.38 -6.29 -6.36
C ALA A 74 0.11 -5.18 -7.30
N GLN A 75 1.32 -4.65 -7.08
CA GLN A 75 1.90 -3.59 -7.91
C GLN A 75 2.45 -4.06 -9.27
N PHE A 76 2.47 -5.38 -9.52
CA PHE A 76 3.05 -5.98 -10.72
C PHE A 76 2.00 -6.71 -11.56
N VAL A 77 2.28 -6.80 -12.85
CA VAL A 77 1.73 -7.82 -13.73
C VAL A 77 2.61 -9.06 -13.57
N VAL A 78 2.01 -10.16 -13.15
CA VAL A 78 2.71 -11.42 -12.87
C VAL A 78 2.46 -12.41 -14.00
N ALA A 79 3.53 -12.99 -14.55
CA ALA A 79 3.48 -14.09 -15.50
C ALA A 79 4.46 -15.17 -15.04
N ASP A 80 4.04 -16.43 -15.07
CA ASP A 80 4.82 -17.59 -14.60
C ASP A 80 5.40 -17.41 -13.18
N GLY A 81 4.60 -16.80 -12.29
CA GLY A 81 5.01 -16.51 -10.91
C GLY A 81 6.07 -15.41 -10.76
N ARG A 82 6.34 -14.63 -11.81
CA ARG A 82 7.38 -13.57 -11.81
C ARG A 82 6.78 -12.19 -12.13
N PRO A 83 7.28 -11.11 -11.51
CA PRO A 83 6.84 -9.76 -11.83
C PRO A 83 7.47 -9.29 -13.14
N VAL A 84 6.77 -9.47 -14.26
CA VAL A 84 7.29 -9.12 -15.60
C VAL A 84 7.19 -7.64 -15.90
N ARG A 85 6.27 -6.93 -15.24
CA ARG A 85 6.09 -5.48 -15.40
C ARG A 85 5.43 -4.88 -14.18
N GLN A 86 5.68 -3.60 -13.90
CA GLN A 86 4.86 -2.84 -12.96
C GLN A 86 3.51 -2.47 -13.60
N VAL A 87 2.44 -2.37 -12.80
CA VAL A 87 1.17 -1.82 -13.27
C VAL A 87 1.39 -0.37 -13.75
N PRO A 88 1.09 -0.04 -15.02
CA PRO A 88 1.37 1.28 -15.57
C PRO A 88 0.68 2.40 -14.80
N GLY A 89 1.42 3.49 -14.54
CA GLY A 89 0.90 4.66 -13.86
C GLY A 89 0.80 4.50 -12.35
N LEU A 90 0.98 3.29 -11.81
CA LEU A 90 0.98 3.07 -10.37
C LEU A 90 2.16 3.78 -9.70
N GLU A 91 3.30 3.88 -10.37
CA GLU A 91 4.47 4.63 -9.89
C GLU A 91 4.21 6.13 -9.72
N VAL A 92 3.23 6.68 -10.44
CA VAL A 92 2.80 8.08 -10.28
C VAL A 92 1.87 8.18 -9.09
N VAL A 93 0.88 7.29 -9.00
CA VAL A 93 -0.05 7.22 -7.85
C VAL A 93 0.71 7.09 -6.53
N LEU A 94 1.66 6.15 -6.45
CA LEU A 94 2.44 5.88 -5.24
C LEU A 94 3.28 7.08 -4.77
N LYS A 95 3.67 7.99 -5.68
CA LYS A 95 4.43 9.20 -5.33
C LYS A 95 3.53 10.30 -4.76
N GLU A 96 2.28 10.36 -5.20
CA GLU A 96 1.30 11.36 -4.76
C GLU A 96 0.64 11.01 -3.43
N LEU A 97 0.65 9.74 -3.03
CA LEU A 97 0.17 9.34 -1.70
C LEU A 97 0.96 10.06 -0.58
N PRO A 98 0.42 10.18 0.64
CA PRO A 98 1.24 10.56 1.79
C PRO A 98 2.40 9.57 2.02
N ALA A 99 3.56 10.08 2.44
CA ALA A 99 4.80 9.31 2.49
C ALA A 99 4.90 8.37 3.71
N ASP A 100 4.10 8.63 4.73
CA ASP A 100 4.03 7.95 6.03
C ASP A 100 2.85 6.98 6.14
N LEU A 101 2.11 6.76 5.05
CA LEU A 101 1.00 5.80 5.04
C LEU A 101 1.44 4.41 5.47
N HIS A 102 0.62 3.81 6.33
CA HIS A 102 0.75 2.41 6.68
C HIS A 102 0.55 1.53 5.44
N PRO A 103 1.31 0.44 5.25
CA PRO A 103 1.18 -0.43 4.08
C PRO A 103 -0.24 -0.93 3.83
N LEU A 104 -1.02 -1.23 4.88
CA LEU A 104 -2.41 -1.66 4.74
C LEU A 104 -3.34 -0.54 4.25
N SER A 105 -3.02 0.73 4.50
CA SER A 105 -3.80 1.86 3.96
C SER A 105 -3.58 1.98 2.46
N ILE A 106 -2.33 1.80 2.00
CA ILE A 106 -1.99 1.75 0.56
C ILE A 106 -2.71 0.56 -0.09
N ASP A 107 -2.60 -0.62 0.51
CA ASP A 107 -3.24 -1.85 0.01
C ASP A 107 -4.77 -1.69 -0.08
N GLY A 108 -5.37 -1.20 1.00
CA GLY A 108 -6.80 -0.94 1.10
C GLY A 108 -7.28 0.00 0.00
N PHE A 109 -6.62 1.15 -0.19
CA PHE A 109 -6.97 2.07 -1.27
C PHE A 109 -6.87 1.40 -2.65
N LEU A 110 -5.78 0.69 -2.92
CA LEU A 110 -5.53 0.06 -4.22
C LEU A 110 -6.53 -1.03 -4.59
N HIS A 111 -7.14 -1.68 -3.59
CA HIS A 111 -8.12 -2.76 -3.77
C HIS A 111 -9.57 -2.34 -3.53
N THR A 112 -9.83 -1.18 -2.94
CA THR A 112 -11.20 -0.71 -2.64
C THR A 112 -11.77 0.04 -3.84
N PRO A 113 -12.98 -0.30 -4.31
CA PRO A 113 -13.68 0.44 -5.35
C PRO A 113 -13.83 1.92 -4.98
N GLN A 114 -13.50 2.81 -5.91
CA GLN A 114 -13.53 4.26 -5.68
C GLN A 114 -14.74 4.90 -6.38
N PRO A 115 -15.37 5.91 -5.77
CA PRO A 115 -16.59 6.54 -6.28
C PRO A 115 -16.39 7.21 -7.65
N ASP A 116 -15.17 7.64 -7.99
CA ASP A 116 -14.90 8.32 -9.28
C ASP A 116 -14.37 7.36 -10.36
N LEU A 117 -14.18 6.07 -10.03
CA LEU A 117 -13.69 5.06 -10.97
C LEU A 117 -14.86 4.18 -11.44
N LEU A 118 -15.67 4.70 -12.36
CA LEU A 118 -16.80 3.97 -12.93
C LEU A 118 -16.47 3.31 -14.27
N VAL A 119 -16.81 2.02 -14.38
CA VAL A 119 -16.77 1.27 -15.64
C VAL A 119 -18.08 0.53 -15.82
N ARG A 120 -18.88 0.93 -16.82
CA ARG A 120 -20.20 0.31 -17.10
C ARG A 120 -21.06 0.21 -15.82
N ASP A 121 -21.22 1.35 -15.14
CA ASP A 121 -22.00 1.50 -13.89
C ASP A 121 -21.52 0.67 -12.70
N LYS A 122 -20.28 0.16 -12.76
CA LYS A 122 -19.62 -0.53 -11.64
C LYS A 122 -18.44 0.29 -11.16
N LEU A 123 -18.38 0.52 -9.85
CA LEU A 123 -17.20 1.05 -9.20
C LEU A 123 -16.07 0.02 -9.30
N VAL A 124 -14.88 0.47 -9.67
CA VAL A 124 -13.70 -0.40 -9.76
C VAL A 124 -12.58 0.11 -8.87
N SER A 125 -11.68 -0.79 -8.48
CA SER A 125 -10.50 -0.45 -7.69
C SER A 125 -9.48 0.33 -8.54
N PRO A 126 -8.59 1.12 -7.90
CA PRO A 126 -7.46 1.75 -8.58
C PRO A 126 -6.60 0.77 -9.38
N LEU A 127 -6.32 -0.41 -8.84
CA LEU A 127 -5.52 -1.42 -9.55
C LEU A 127 -6.22 -1.93 -10.80
N ASP A 128 -7.51 -2.24 -10.72
CA ASP A 128 -8.27 -2.72 -11.88
C ASP A 128 -8.40 -1.64 -12.95
N TRP A 129 -8.59 -0.39 -12.53
CA TRP A 129 -8.59 0.77 -13.41
C TRP A 129 -7.27 0.92 -14.18
N LEU A 130 -6.14 0.89 -13.48
CA LEU A 130 -4.82 1.03 -14.09
C LEU A 130 -4.43 -0.18 -14.96
N ARG A 131 -4.78 -1.40 -14.53
CA ARG A 131 -4.54 -2.62 -15.32
C ARG A 131 -5.34 -2.62 -16.61
N ALA A 132 -6.53 -2.03 -16.62
CA ALA A 132 -7.32 -1.82 -17.83
C ALA A 132 -6.75 -0.71 -18.75
N GLY A 133 -5.61 -0.10 -18.41
CA GLY A 133 -4.96 0.95 -19.20
C GLY A 133 -5.70 2.29 -19.17
N ARG A 134 -6.56 2.51 -18.17
CA ARG A 134 -7.35 3.73 -18.05
C ARG A 134 -6.53 4.88 -17.44
N PRO A 135 -6.98 6.15 -17.59
CA PRO A 135 -6.19 7.31 -17.20
C PRO A 135 -5.79 7.32 -15.72
N THR A 136 -4.49 7.45 -15.45
CA THR A 136 -3.95 7.55 -14.09
C THR A 136 -4.49 8.74 -13.31
N ARG A 137 -4.82 9.84 -14.01
CA ARG A 137 -5.35 11.07 -13.40
C ARG A 137 -6.60 10.83 -12.56
N SER A 138 -7.50 9.94 -12.98
CA SER A 138 -8.72 9.62 -12.22
C SER A 138 -8.40 8.99 -10.85
N VAL A 139 -7.37 8.14 -10.80
CA VAL A 139 -6.92 7.55 -9.54
C VAL A 139 -6.28 8.59 -8.63
N LEU A 140 -5.54 9.55 -9.20
CA LEU A 140 -4.97 10.66 -8.43
C LEU A 140 -6.04 11.54 -7.80
N THR A 141 -7.13 11.80 -8.52
CA THR A 141 -8.29 12.54 -7.96
C THR A 141 -8.90 11.79 -6.77
N CYS A 142 -9.07 10.47 -6.87
CA CYS A 142 -9.56 9.66 -5.75
C CYS A 142 -8.59 9.75 -4.55
N ALA A 143 -7.30 9.57 -4.79
CA ALA A 143 -6.29 9.61 -3.74
C ALA A 143 -6.23 10.97 -3.02
N ALA A 144 -6.44 12.06 -3.75
CA ALA A 144 -6.47 13.41 -3.19
C ALA A 144 -7.76 13.72 -2.41
N ALA A 145 -8.86 13.04 -2.74
CA ALA A 145 -10.15 13.21 -2.06
C ALA A 145 -10.28 12.36 -0.78
N LEU A 146 -9.42 11.35 -0.60
CA LEU A 146 -9.41 10.52 0.60
C LEU A 146 -8.82 11.29 1.79
N ASP A 147 -9.53 11.24 2.92
CA ASP A 147 -8.94 11.58 4.21
C ASP A 147 -8.14 10.38 4.72
N TRP A 148 -6.82 10.52 4.68
CA TRP A 148 -5.89 9.44 5.04
C TRP A 148 -5.66 9.31 6.55
N TYR A 149 -6.05 10.32 7.32
CA TYR A 149 -5.77 10.40 8.77
C TYR A 149 -7.04 10.58 9.61
N GLY A 150 -8.20 10.57 8.97
CA GLY A 150 -9.53 10.66 9.60
C GLY A 150 -10.06 9.34 10.14
#